data_AF-A0A1A6G4J9-F1
#
_entry.id   AF-A0A1A6G4J9-F1
#
_cell.length_a   1.000
_cell.length_b   1.000
_cell.length_c   1.000
_cell.angle_alpha   90.00
_cell.angle_beta   90.00
_cell.angle_gamma   90.00
#
_symmetry.space_group_name_H-M   'P 1'
#
loop_
_entity.id
_entity.type
_entity.pdbx_description
1 polymer ?
#
loop_
_entity_poly.entity_id
_entity_poly.type
_entity_poly.pdbx_seq_one_letter_code
_entity_poly.pdbx_strand_id
1 'polypeptide(L)'
;MEADIKAGKYLEHGEYEGNLYGTKIDSILEVVQTGRTCILDVNPQALKVLRTSEFMPYVVFIAAPELETLRAMHKAVVDAGITTKLLTDSDLKKTVDESARIQRAYNHYFDLI
;
A
#
# COMPACT_ATOMS: atom_id res chain seq x y z
N MET A 1 13.01 12.55 15.41
CA MET A 1 12.50 11.46 14.56
C MET A 1 13.34 10.20 14.69
N GLU A 2 14.67 10.25 14.50
CA GLU A 2 15.55 9.05 14.56
C GLU A 2 15.47 8.26 15.88
N ALA A 3 15.38 8.95 17.02
CA ALA A 3 15.24 8.28 18.33
C ALA A 3 13.92 7.48 18.43
N ASP A 4 12.83 8.03 17.90
CA ASP A 4 11.51 7.38 17.90
C ASP A 4 11.46 6.22 16.88
N ILE A 5 12.18 6.34 15.76
CA ILE A 5 12.39 5.23 14.81
C ILE A 5 13.11 4.08 15.51
N LYS A 6 14.22 4.36 16.21
CA LYS A 6 14.96 3.35 16.98
C LYS A 6 14.14 2.74 18.11
N ALA A 7 13.17 3.49 18.64
CA ALA A 7 12.24 3.03 19.65
C ALA A 7 11.02 2.28 19.09
N GLY A 8 10.93 2.05 17.77
CA GLY A 8 9.84 1.29 17.16
C GLY A 8 8.49 2.00 17.13
N LYS A 9 8.47 3.34 17.20
CA LYS A 9 7.21 4.13 17.23
C LYS A 9 6.61 4.43 15.85
N TYR A 10 7.30 4.02 14.79
CA TYR A 10 6.84 4.19 13.41
C TYR A 10 6.47 2.85 12.84
N LEU A 11 5.30 2.80 12.20
CA LEU A 11 4.87 1.66 11.41
C LEU A 11 5.78 1.50 10.19
N GLU A 12 6.07 2.62 9.54
CA GLU A 12 6.98 2.72 8.41
C GLU A 12 7.75 4.03 8.48
N HIS A 13 8.98 4.02 8.00
CA HIS A 13 9.78 5.22 7.85
C HIS A 13 10.73 5.09 6.66
N GLY A 14 11.10 6.23 6.08
CA GLY A 14 12.00 6.32 4.93
C GLY A 14 12.61 7.71 4.81
N GLU A 15 13.57 7.83 3.91
CA GLU A 15 14.21 9.10 3.57
C GLU A 15 13.96 9.40 2.09
N TYR A 16 13.55 10.64 1.81
CA TYR A 16 13.40 11.13 0.44
C TYR A 16 13.92 12.57 0.37
N GLU A 17 14.82 12.83 -0.57
CA GLU A 17 15.48 14.14 -0.76
C GLU A 17 16.08 14.73 0.54
N GLY A 18 16.69 13.88 1.37
CA GLY A 18 17.31 14.28 2.64
C GLY A 18 16.33 14.53 3.79
N ASN A 19 15.03 14.33 3.57
CA ASN A 19 14.00 14.48 4.58
C ASN A 19 13.48 13.10 5.03
N LEU A 20 13.22 12.98 6.33
CA LEU A 20 12.64 11.76 6.91
C LEU A 20 11.11 11.82 6.86
N TYR A 21 10.51 10.73 6.40
CA TYR A 21 9.07 10.52 6.35
C TYR A 21 8.71 9.24 7.09
N GLY A 22 7.48 9.16 7.60
CA GLY A 22 7.00 7.95 8.23
C GLY A 22 5.60 8.06 8.81
N THR A 23 4.99 6.90 8.99
CA THR A 23 3.65 6.75 9.58
C THR A 23 3.82 6.40 11.05
N LYS A 24 3.47 7.33 11.94
CA LYS A 24 3.53 7.09 13.39
C LYS A 24 2.39 6.19 13.84
N ILE A 25 2.70 5.25 14.73
CA ILE A 25 1.71 4.37 15.34
C ILE A 25 0.69 5.19 16.15
N ASP A 26 1.17 6.14 16.97
CA ASP A 26 0.31 7.00 17.79
C ASP A 26 -0.73 7.76 16.95
N SER A 27 -0.34 8.23 15.76
CA SER A 27 -1.27 8.95 14.86
C SER A 27 -2.39 8.04 14.34
N ILE A 28 -2.12 6.74 14.14
CA ILE A 28 -3.16 5.77 13.76
C ILE A 28 -4.13 5.61 14.93
N LEU A 29 -3.60 5.42 16.14
CA LEU A 29 -4.40 5.26 17.36
C LEU A 29 -5.26 6.48 17.65
N GLU A 30 -4.73 7.69 17.48
CA GLU A 30 -5.49 8.94 17.64
C GLU A 30 -6.71 9.00 16.70
N VAL A 31 -6.56 8.60 15.43
CA VAL A 31 -7.69 8.57 14.49
C VAL A 31 -8.74 7.56 14.93
N VAL A 32 -8.32 6.36 15.32
CA VAL A 32 -9.22 5.30 15.80
C VAL A 32 -9.97 5.74 17.07
N GLN A 33 -9.28 6.40 18.01
CA GLN A 33 -9.87 6.93 19.25
C GLN A 33 -10.95 8.00 19.00
N THR A 34 -10.87 8.72 17.87
CA THR A 34 -11.94 9.65 17.45
C THR A 34 -13.16 8.96 16.83
N GLY A 35 -13.20 7.63 16.81
CA GLY A 35 -14.29 6.84 16.23
C GLY A 35 -14.30 6.83 14.70
N ARG A 36 -13.18 7.21 14.06
CA ARG A 36 -13.03 7.24 12.60
C ARG A 36 -12.21 6.05 12.11
N THR A 37 -12.51 5.60 10.90
CA THR A 37 -11.69 4.61 10.21
C THR A 37 -10.44 5.27 9.64
N CYS A 38 -9.27 4.80 10.06
CA CYS A 38 -8.00 5.22 9.49
C CYS A 38 -7.73 4.42 8.20
N ILE A 39 -7.63 5.10 7.06
CA ILE A 39 -7.23 4.49 5.80
C ILE A 39 -5.71 4.58 5.68
N LEU A 40 -5.06 3.43 5.54
CA LEU A 40 -3.60 3.31 5.50
C LEU A 40 -3.16 2.81 4.13
N ASP A 41 -2.31 3.60 3.47
CA ASP A 41 -1.54 3.20 2.30
C ASP A 41 -0.10 2.96 2.74
N VAL A 42 0.22 1.69 3.02
CA VAL A 42 1.47 1.24 3.63
C VAL A 42 1.99 0.00 2.92
N ASN A 43 3.29 -0.29 3.03
CA ASN A 43 3.88 -1.51 2.47
C ASN A 43 3.28 -2.76 3.13
N PRO A 44 3.08 -3.88 2.39
CA PRO A 44 2.62 -5.15 2.97
C PRO A 44 3.41 -5.65 4.19
N GLN A 45 4.69 -5.26 4.35
CA GLN A 45 5.46 -5.60 5.55
C GLN A 45 4.87 -5.03 6.84
N ALA A 46 4.21 -3.86 6.77
CA ALA A 46 3.54 -3.22 7.89
C ALA A 46 2.40 -4.08 8.48
N LEU A 47 1.82 -4.99 7.67
CA LEU A 47 0.75 -5.89 8.13
C LEU A 47 1.18 -6.79 9.29
N LYS A 48 2.48 -7.11 9.40
CA LYS A 48 3.04 -7.89 10.53
C LYS A 48 2.91 -7.16 11.86
N VAL A 49 2.96 -5.83 11.83
CA VAL A 49 2.83 -4.97 13.02
C VAL A 49 1.37 -4.65 13.27
N LEU A 50 0.57 -4.44 12.21
CA LEU A 50 -0.83 -4.09 12.33
C LEU A 50 -1.74 -5.26 12.70
N ARG A 51 -1.40 -6.51 12.37
CA ARG A 51 -2.26 -7.69 12.68
C ARG A 51 -2.15 -8.11 14.15
N THR A 52 -2.53 -7.20 15.04
CA THR A 52 -2.70 -7.40 16.47
C THR A 52 -4.14 -7.08 16.87
N SER A 53 -4.53 -7.49 18.08
CA SER A 53 -5.83 -7.15 18.66
C SER A 53 -6.04 -5.65 18.89
N GLU A 54 -4.96 -4.87 18.88
CA GLU A 54 -5.02 -3.42 19.09
C GLU A 54 -5.52 -2.69 17.86
N PHE A 55 -5.02 -3.03 16.66
CA PHE A 55 -5.43 -2.36 15.42
C PHE A 55 -6.52 -3.12 14.66
N MET A 56 -6.50 -4.45 14.70
CA MET A 56 -7.42 -5.34 13.95
C MET A 56 -7.77 -4.80 12.56
N PRO A 57 -6.77 -4.60 11.68
CA PRO A 57 -6.98 -3.97 10.39
C PRO A 57 -7.87 -4.84 9.51
N TYR A 58 -8.68 -4.19 8.67
CA TYR A 58 -9.34 -4.82 7.55
C TYR A 58 -8.52 -4.56 6.29
N VAL A 59 -7.94 -5.62 5.74
CA VAL A 59 -6.93 -5.56 4.68
C VAL A 59 -7.55 -5.97 3.34
N VAL A 60 -7.61 -5.01 2.42
CA VAL A 60 -8.08 -5.22 1.05
C VAL A 60 -6.88 -5.22 0.11
N PHE A 61 -6.67 -6.31 -0.62
CA PHE A 61 -5.65 -6.40 -1.65
C PHE A 61 -6.27 -6.24 -3.04
N ILE A 62 -5.91 -5.19 -3.76
CA ILE A 62 -6.38 -4.97 -5.13
C ILE A 62 -5.41 -5.68 -6.09
N ALA A 63 -5.78 -6.89 -6.50
CA ALA A 63 -4.97 -7.65 -7.45
C ALA A 63 -4.98 -6.99 -8.83
N ALA A 64 -3.80 -6.92 -9.47
CA ALA A 64 -3.72 -6.56 -10.87
C ALA A 64 -4.45 -7.61 -11.72
N PRO A 65 -5.27 -7.19 -12.70
CA PRO A 65 -5.87 -8.11 -13.67
C PRO A 65 -4.79 -8.66 -14.61
N GLU A 66 -5.19 -9.56 -15.50
CA GLU A 66 -4.30 -10.07 -16.55
C GLU A 66 -3.72 -8.92 -17.39
N LEU A 67 -2.49 -9.10 -17.89
CA LEU A 67 -1.73 -8.06 -18.60
C LEU A 67 -2.53 -7.44 -19.77
N GLU A 68 -3.25 -8.26 -20.54
CA GLU A 68 -4.07 -7.78 -21.65
C GLU A 68 -5.23 -6.89 -21.18
N THR A 69 -5.89 -7.28 -20.07
CA THR A 69 -6.96 -6.50 -19.46
C THR A 69 -6.40 -5.19 -18.90
N LEU A 70 -5.26 -5.24 -18.21
CA LEU A 70 -4.60 -4.05 -17.67
C LEU A 70 -4.19 -3.08 -18.78
N ARG A 71 -3.67 -3.59 -19.91
CA ARG A 71 -3.33 -2.79 -21.10
C ARG A 71 -4.57 -2.13 -21.70
N ALA A 72 -5.67 -2.86 -21.85
CA ALA A 72 -6.93 -2.32 -22.36
C ALA A 72 -7.48 -1.21 -21.44
N MET A 73 -7.45 -1.42 -20.12
CA MET A 73 -7.87 -0.42 -19.14
C MET A 73 -6.99 0.83 -19.20
N HIS A 74 -5.66 0.68 -19.24
CA HIS A 74 -4.74 1.81 -19.34
C HIS A 74 -4.99 2.63 -20.60
N LYS A 75 -5.16 1.97 -21.75
CA LYS A 75 -5.53 2.64 -23.01
C LYS A 75 -6.84 3.42 -22.88
N ALA A 76 -7.88 2.82 -22.30
CA ALA A 76 -9.17 3.49 -22.13
C ALA A 76 -9.08 4.74 -21.24
N VAL A 77 -8.28 4.70 -20.17
CA VAL A 77 -8.07 5.84 -19.25
C VAL A 77 -7.26 6.96 -19.93
N VAL A 78 -6.30 6.61 -20.78
CA VAL A 78 -5.54 7.57 -21.60
C VAL A 78 -6.45 8.20 -22.66
N ASP A 79 -7.22 7.39 -23.39
CA ASP A 79 -8.15 7.86 -24.42
C ASP A 79 -9.25 8.78 -23.82
N ALA A 80 -9.67 8.51 -22.58
CA ALA A 80 -10.60 9.34 -21.82
C ALA A 80 -9.97 10.64 -21.25
N GLY A 81 -8.66 10.86 -21.41
CA GLY A 81 -7.95 12.03 -20.91
C GLY A 81 -7.84 12.10 -19.39
N ILE A 82 -8.11 11.00 -18.68
CA ILE A 82 -8.06 10.93 -17.21
C ILE A 82 -6.60 10.90 -16.72
N THR A 83 -5.69 10.34 -17.51
CA THR A 83 -4.25 10.35 -17.22
C THR A 83 -3.43 10.72 -18.44
N THR A 84 -2.35 11.48 -18.21
CA THR A 84 -1.34 11.77 -19.23
C THR A 84 -0.16 10.80 -19.16
N LYS A 85 -0.13 9.91 -18.16
CA LYS A 85 0.97 8.98 -17.95
C LYS A 85 0.83 7.77 -18.90
N LEU A 86 1.65 7.76 -19.93
CA LEU A 86 1.81 6.61 -20.83
C LEU A 86 2.70 5.57 -20.16
N LEU A 87 2.10 4.48 -19.68
CA LEU A 87 2.82 3.32 -19.19
C LEU A 87 3.27 2.48 -20.37
N THR A 88 4.51 1.99 -20.30
CA THR A 88 5.00 1.04 -21.30
C THR A 88 4.50 -0.37 -20.99
N ASP A 89 4.51 -1.25 -21.99
CA ASP A 89 4.23 -2.68 -21.79
C ASP A 89 5.11 -3.32 -20.70
N SER A 90 6.37 -2.85 -20.57
CA SER A 90 7.27 -3.29 -19.52
C SER A 90 6.79 -2.87 -18.13
N ASP A 91 6.24 -1.66 -17.99
CA ASP A 91 5.71 -1.17 -16.72
C ASP A 91 4.45 -1.94 -16.31
N LEU A 92 3.54 -2.17 -17.27
CA LEU A 92 2.34 -2.96 -17.04
C LEU A 92 2.67 -4.39 -16.63
N LYS A 93 3.65 -5.01 -17.30
CA LYS A 93 4.13 -6.35 -16.94
C LYS A 93 4.72 -6.38 -15.52
N LYS A 94 5.54 -5.39 -15.16
CA LYS A 94 6.07 -5.27 -13.78
C LYS A 94 4.96 -5.15 -12.75
N THR A 95 3.89 -4.39 -13.04
CA THR A 95 2.74 -4.29 -12.14
C THR A 95 2.05 -5.64 -11.93
N VAL A 96 1.82 -6.41 -12.99
CA VAL A 96 1.22 -7.75 -12.91
C VAL A 96 2.12 -8.71 -12.12
N ASP A 97 3.43 -8.71 -12.41
CA ASP A 97 4.40 -9.56 -11.74
C ASP A 97 4.51 -9.24 -10.24
N GLU A 98 4.54 -7.96 -9.88
CA GLU A 98 4.60 -7.52 -8.48
C GLU A 98 3.29 -7.81 -7.74
N SER A 99 2.13 -7.61 -8.36
CA SER A 99 0.84 -8.01 -7.80
C SER A 99 0.83 -9.51 -7.48
N ALA A 100 1.26 -10.36 -8.41
CA ALA A 100 1.32 -11.79 -8.19
C ALA A 100 2.33 -12.17 -7.09
N ARG A 101 3.44 -11.43 -6.96
CA ARG A 101 4.43 -11.63 -5.90
C ARG A 101 3.86 -11.27 -4.52
N ILE A 102 3.23 -10.10 -4.40
CA ILE A 102 2.60 -9.63 -3.16
C ILE A 102 1.50 -10.61 -2.75
N GLN A 103 0.64 -11.00 -3.69
CA GLN A 103 -0.42 -11.96 -3.40
C GLN A 103 0.13 -13.26 -2.85
N ARG A 104 1.12 -13.89 -3.52
CA ARG A 104 1.72 -15.13 -3.03
C ARG A 104 2.35 -14.99 -1.64
N ALA A 105 3.01 -13.86 -1.36
CA ALA A 105 3.73 -13.65 -0.11
C ALA A 105 2.82 -13.29 1.07
N TYR A 106 1.72 -12.55 0.84
CA TYR A 106 0.91 -11.95 1.89
C TYR A 106 -0.57 -12.36 1.88
N ASN A 107 -0.98 -13.32 1.04
CA ASN A 107 -2.39 -13.78 0.95
C ASN A 107 -3.07 -14.05 2.30
N HIS A 108 -2.31 -14.61 3.25
CA HIS A 108 -2.79 -14.96 4.59
C HIS A 108 -3.08 -13.74 5.49
N TYR A 109 -2.70 -12.54 5.05
CA TYR A 109 -3.00 -11.28 5.73
C TYR A 109 -4.17 -10.52 5.09
N PHE A 110 -4.78 -11.00 4.01
CA PHE A 110 -5.86 -10.29 3.32
C PHE A 110 -7.23 -10.77 3.82
N ASP A 111 -8.13 -9.83 4.09
CA ASP A 111 -9.53 -10.13 4.40
C ASP A 111 -10.40 -10.11 3.12
N LEU A 112 -9.94 -9.40 2.09
CA LEU A 112 -10.59 -9.29 0.78
C LEU A 112 -9.55 -9.17 -0.35
N ILE A 113 -9.84 -9.80 -1.49
CA ILE A 113 -9.08 -9.76 -2.74
C ILE A 113 -10.02 -9.37 -3.88
#